data_AF-A0A4R0VW76-F1
#
_entry.id   AF-A0A4R0VW76-F1
#
_cell.length_a   1.000
_cell.length_b   1.000
_cell.length_c   1.000
_cell.angle_alpha   90.00
_cell.angle_beta   90.00
_cell.angle_gamma   90.00
#
_symmetry.space_group_name_H-M   'P 1'
#
loop_
_entity.id
_entity.type
_entity.pdbx_description
1 polymer ?
#
loop_
_entity_poly.entity_id
_entity_poly.type
_entity_poly.pdbx_seq_one_letter_code
_entity_poly.pdbx_strand_id
1 'polypeptide(L)'
;MANTQKVMTLADTAQLIAKVHANAAKGVRFEYDGTKGEYGNLAAYFTAHKDGKVYGVKFPKYTYSNTPTGVKTRDNANLTIEISTNDNAGRDDYAPLNAFRVWDVNATIGDDGVPHVTAIDGIDTRFRRDGSNGDVYVMTCPGYYKLEATSTHNEFLYSDTQYDGYAPLPGVLLPDGSKRPCLLFAKYAASLDSSLRPLSVSGVEIDREFGSQNRAIDYALKKGKGYAGRCQGDNFYVQLMLMLKYATKNSDVLGGCWQYTPQTAVTKAETGVKRVIIATSAANNFDVGSTVNVGTDKERNNAGNYSAARARTILSKTNLDANNTALNLDGTPITTTTACFVSSMPWKTGATDKLLGTDGRPSAAFTANHQPIRLQGIELFNGVYESDADLIVNAVKESDDKGRLDIYRVFDITNASKTSTTNYTKIGEFTPRDKTTDNSWRYAEDFTLSNGVIIPTGLGATSTTGMCDAIGANPLTSQGLRQVLRFGSLWGGVLCGAFAAHLGYDLAARGWIIGGRLSALGRTKA
;
A
#
# COMPACT_ATOMS: atom_id res chain seq x y z
N MET A 1 31.92 -56.04 20.27
CA MET A 1 30.71 -55.21 20.13
C MET A 1 30.78 -54.52 18.78
N ALA A 2 29.99 -54.98 17.81
CA ALA A 2 30.06 -54.51 16.43
C ALA A 2 29.31 -53.18 16.26
N ASN A 3 29.97 -52.25 15.57
CA ASN A 3 29.50 -50.90 15.28
C ASN A 3 28.31 -50.97 14.30
N THR A 4 27.10 -50.60 14.74
CA THR A 4 25.93 -50.50 13.87
C THR A 4 26.14 -49.35 12.90
N GLN A 5 26.50 -49.67 11.65
CA GLN A 5 26.44 -48.72 10.54
C GLN A 5 25.01 -48.20 10.44
N LYS A 6 24.81 -46.91 10.77
CA LYS A 6 23.58 -46.18 10.48
C LYS A 6 23.39 -46.17 8.96
N VAL A 7 22.43 -46.97 8.48
CA VAL A 7 21.99 -46.93 7.09
C VAL A 7 21.18 -45.64 6.90
N MET A 8 21.67 -44.76 6.02
CA MET A 8 20.97 -43.52 5.64
C MET A 8 19.65 -43.89 4.95
N THR A 9 18.53 -43.35 5.42
CA THR A 9 17.21 -43.63 4.82
C THR A 9 17.03 -42.83 3.53
N LEU A 10 16.09 -43.24 2.67
CA LEU A 10 15.70 -42.45 1.47
C LEU A 10 15.25 -41.02 1.83
N ALA A 11 14.61 -40.84 2.99
CA ALA A 11 14.21 -39.53 3.49
C ALA A 11 15.42 -38.67 3.90
N ASP A 12 16.42 -39.26 4.56
CA ASP A 12 17.67 -38.58 4.92
C ASP A 12 18.46 -38.18 3.67
N THR A 13 18.50 -39.06 2.66
CA THR A 13 19.13 -38.79 1.37
C THR A 13 18.42 -37.65 0.62
N ALA A 14 17.09 -37.63 0.60
CA ALA A 14 16.33 -36.54 -0.01
C ALA A 14 16.56 -35.20 0.71
N GLN A 15 16.62 -35.19 2.03
CA GLN A 15 16.95 -34.00 2.82
C GLN A 15 18.39 -33.53 2.59
N LEU A 16 19.35 -34.46 2.45
CA LEU A 16 20.74 -34.15 2.16
C LEU A 16 20.88 -33.55 0.74
N ILE A 17 20.23 -34.14 -0.26
CA ILE A 17 20.19 -33.62 -1.63
C ILE A 17 19.57 -32.22 -1.63
N ALA A 18 18.45 -32.02 -0.94
CA ALA A 18 17.83 -30.70 -0.82
C ALA A 18 18.77 -29.67 -0.16
N LYS A 19 19.51 -30.06 0.89
CA LYS A 19 20.52 -29.19 1.54
C LYS A 19 21.71 -28.88 0.64
N VAL A 20 22.20 -29.86 -0.12
CA VAL A 20 23.31 -29.67 -1.07
C VAL A 20 22.87 -28.75 -2.21
N HIS A 21 21.67 -28.94 -2.75
CA HIS A 21 21.07 -28.04 -3.74
C HIS A 21 20.84 -26.63 -3.19
N ALA A 22 20.33 -26.49 -1.96
CA ALA A 22 20.15 -25.20 -1.30
C ALA A 22 21.50 -24.47 -1.05
N ASN A 23 22.57 -25.20 -0.76
CA ASN A 23 23.91 -24.61 -0.62
C ASN A 23 24.55 -24.24 -1.97
N ALA A 24 24.32 -25.01 -3.03
CA ALA A 24 24.72 -24.64 -4.39
C ALA A 24 23.92 -23.43 -4.90
N ALA A 25 22.64 -23.34 -4.50
CA ALA A 25 21.72 -22.28 -4.87
C ALA A 25 22.07 -20.89 -4.29
N LYS A 26 22.81 -20.84 -3.17
CA LYS A 26 23.40 -19.58 -2.64
C LYS A 26 24.34 -18.88 -3.64
N GLY A 27 24.74 -19.56 -4.72
CA GLY A 27 25.54 -18.99 -5.82
C GLY A 27 24.72 -18.41 -6.98
N VAL A 28 23.42 -18.68 -7.08
CA VAL A 28 22.59 -18.15 -8.18
C VAL A 28 22.44 -16.64 -8.00
N ARG A 29 22.80 -15.85 -9.00
CA ARG A 29 22.67 -14.40 -8.97
C ARG A 29 21.64 -13.97 -10.02
N PHE A 30 21.12 -12.76 -9.87
CA PHE A 30 20.34 -12.17 -10.96
C PHE A 30 21.21 -12.05 -12.21
N GLU A 31 20.71 -12.55 -13.34
CA GLU A 31 21.39 -12.52 -14.63
C GLU A 31 20.61 -11.65 -15.60
N TYR A 32 21.29 -10.63 -16.11
CA TYR A 32 20.74 -9.70 -17.07
C TYR A 32 20.93 -10.25 -18.49
N ASP A 33 19.83 -10.39 -19.22
CA ASP A 33 19.82 -10.74 -20.63
C ASP A 33 19.99 -9.45 -21.46
N GLY A 34 21.21 -9.25 -21.95
CA GLY A 34 21.56 -8.08 -22.77
C GLY A 34 20.81 -7.98 -24.10
N THR A 35 20.31 -9.11 -24.63
CA THR A 35 19.55 -9.14 -25.88
C THR A 35 18.10 -8.73 -25.66
N LYS A 36 17.49 -9.15 -24.56
CA LYS A 36 16.11 -8.77 -24.21
C LYS A 36 16.01 -7.42 -23.49
N GLY A 37 17.08 -6.98 -22.85
CA GLY A 37 17.08 -5.75 -22.07
C GLY A 37 16.46 -5.91 -20.68
N GLU A 38 16.48 -7.12 -20.11
CA GLU A 38 15.80 -7.45 -18.85
C GLU A 38 16.50 -8.58 -18.09
N TYR A 39 16.12 -8.80 -16.82
CA TYR A 39 16.59 -9.95 -16.05
C TYR A 39 15.85 -11.24 -16.47
N GLY A 40 16.60 -12.18 -17.06
CA GLY A 40 16.03 -13.38 -17.66
C GLY A 40 15.81 -14.56 -16.71
N ASN A 41 16.40 -14.52 -15.50
CA ASN A 41 16.46 -15.68 -14.60
C ASN A 41 15.71 -15.50 -13.27
N LEU A 42 14.77 -14.54 -13.17
CA LEU A 42 14.08 -14.20 -11.92
C LEU A 42 13.42 -15.43 -11.24
N ALA A 43 12.71 -16.27 -12.00
CA ALA A 43 12.08 -17.46 -11.44
C ALA A 43 13.11 -18.47 -10.89
N ALA A 44 14.24 -18.63 -11.58
CA ALA A 44 15.33 -19.50 -11.15
C ALA A 44 16.00 -18.95 -9.90
N TYR A 45 16.25 -17.65 -9.84
CA TYR A 45 16.76 -16.96 -8.66
C TYR A 45 15.87 -17.22 -7.43
N PHE A 46 14.57 -16.91 -7.52
CA PHE A 46 13.66 -17.09 -6.39
C PHE A 46 13.48 -18.55 -6.00
N THR A 47 13.50 -19.48 -6.96
CA THR A 47 13.44 -20.92 -6.66
C THR A 47 14.68 -21.41 -5.93
N ALA A 48 15.86 -20.93 -6.34
CA ALA A 48 17.14 -21.26 -5.72
C ALA A 48 17.22 -20.74 -4.27
N HIS A 49 16.63 -19.58 -3.99
CA HIS A 49 16.74 -18.93 -2.67
C HIS A 49 15.65 -19.30 -1.68
N LYS A 50 14.77 -20.26 -2.00
CA LYS A 50 13.71 -20.68 -1.09
C LYS A 50 14.26 -21.15 0.25
N ASP A 51 13.66 -20.69 1.34
CA ASP A 51 13.98 -21.18 2.67
C ASP A 51 13.08 -22.34 3.12
N GLY A 52 11.90 -22.49 2.51
CA GLY A 52 10.93 -23.54 2.86
C GLY A 52 10.40 -23.42 4.29
N LYS A 53 10.45 -22.23 4.88
CA LYS A 53 9.95 -21.97 6.22
C LYS A 53 8.49 -21.55 6.20
N VAL A 54 7.81 -21.72 7.33
CA VAL A 54 6.42 -21.32 7.50
C VAL A 54 6.33 -20.25 8.58
N TYR A 55 6.01 -19.04 8.14
CA TYR A 55 5.88 -17.87 8.99
C TYR A 55 4.43 -17.70 9.40
N GLY A 56 4.14 -17.89 10.69
CA GLY A 56 2.78 -17.83 11.22
C GLY A 56 2.50 -16.58 12.05
N VAL A 57 1.25 -16.13 12.04
CA VAL A 57 0.72 -15.15 13.00
C VAL A 57 -0.72 -15.51 13.36
N LYS A 58 -0.99 -15.55 14.67
CA LYS A 58 -2.26 -15.98 15.23
C LYS A 58 -2.93 -14.83 15.98
N PHE A 59 -4.19 -14.55 15.64
CA PHE A 59 -5.03 -13.54 16.28
C PHE A 59 -6.23 -14.19 16.97
N PRO A 60 -6.67 -13.69 18.14
CA PRO A 60 -7.94 -14.10 18.70
C PRO A 60 -9.09 -13.61 17.82
N LYS A 61 -10.14 -14.43 17.72
CA LYS A 61 -11.43 -13.99 17.22
C LYS A 61 -12.03 -13.00 18.21
N TYR A 62 -12.80 -12.04 17.71
CA TYR A 62 -13.30 -10.93 18.55
C TYR A 62 -14.13 -11.42 19.75
N THR A 63 -14.92 -12.47 19.55
CA THR A 63 -15.74 -13.11 20.59
C THR A 63 -14.94 -13.79 21.69
N TYR A 64 -13.67 -14.11 21.44
CA TYR A 64 -12.75 -14.69 22.42
C TYR A 64 -11.91 -13.60 23.10
N SER A 65 -11.38 -12.65 22.32
CA SER A 65 -10.71 -11.46 22.83
C SER A 65 -10.78 -10.34 21.79
N ASN A 66 -10.98 -9.11 22.27
CA ASN A 66 -11.11 -7.92 21.42
C ASN A 66 -9.77 -7.27 21.07
N THR A 67 -8.64 -7.81 21.54
CA THR A 67 -7.31 -7.25 21.24
C THR A 67 -6.99 -7.34 19.74
N PRO A 68 -6.42 -6.28 19.14
CA PRO A 68 -5.92 -6.33 17.77
C PRO A 68 -4.54 -7.01 17.67
N THR A 69 -3.88 -7.27 18.81
CA THR A 69 -2.55 -7.87 18.89
C THR A 69 -2.63 -9.38 18.68
N GLY A 70 -1.74 -9.88 17.83
CA GLY A 70 -1.52 -11.29 17.56
C GLY A 70 -0.24 -11.80 18.19
N VAL A 71 0.01 -13.09 17.99
CA VAL A 71 1.22 -13.79 18.43
C VAL A 71 1.88 -14.39 17.20
N LYS A 72 3.18 -14.11 17.01
CA LYS A 72 3.98 -14.76 15.98
C LYS A 72 4.18 -16.23 16.33
N THR A 73 4.04 -17.11 15.35
CA THR A 73 4.13 -18.56 15.53
C THR A 73 5.10 -19.18 14.53
N ARG A 74 5.48 -20.44 14.76
CA ARG A 74 6.37 -21.22 13.87
C ARG A 74 7.70 -20.48 13.61
N ASP A 75 8.17 -20.43 12.37
CA ASP A 75 9.43 -19.77 12.01
C ASP A 75 9.39 -18.24 12.20
N ASN A 76 8.20 -17.67 12.43
CA ASN A 76 8.03 -16.25 12.71
C ASN A 76 8.23 -15.90 14.20
N ALA A 77 8.19 -16.87 15.12
CA ALA A 77 8.07 -16.63 16.56
C ALA A 77 9.22 -15.80 17.15
N ASN A 78 10.44 -15.93 16.60
CA ASN A 78 11.64 -15.26 17.10
C ASN A 78 12.11 -14.11 16.21
N LEU A 79 11.36 -13.76 15.17
CA LEU A 79 11.72 -12.68 14.26
C LEU A 79 11.27 -11.33 14.82
N THR A 80 12.16 -10.36 14.78
CA THR A 80 11.92 -9.00 15.24
C THR A 80 12.01 -8.02 14.09
N ILE A 81 11.14 -7.01 14.12
CA ILE A 81 11.27 -5.83 13.29
C ILE A 81 11.07 -4.58 14.13
N GLU A 82 11.84 -3.54 13.83
CA GLU A 82 11.77 -2.22 14.43
C GLU A 82 11.61 -1.17 13.32
N ILE A 83 10.93 -0.08 13.67
CA ILE A 83 10.64 1.01 12.74
C ILE A 83 11.94 1.71 12.37
N SER A 84 12.25 1.76 11.07
CA SER A 84 13.34 2.59 10.58
C SER A 84 12.89 4.04 10.35
N THR A 85 13.85 4.95 10.38
CA THR A 85 13.70 6.36 10.01
C THR A 85 14.74 6.75 8.97
N ASN A 86 14.74 8.01 8.54
CA ASN A 86 15.79 8.53 7.68
C ASN A 86 17.17 8.56 8.38
N ASP A 87 17.18 8.66 9.70
CA ASP A 87 18.40 8.86 10.49
C ASP A 87 18.86 7.58 11.20
N ASN A 88 17.96 6.62 11.43
CA ASN A 88 18.24 5.39 12.16
C ASN A 88 17.63 4.17 11.45
N ALA A 89 18.46 3.16 11.21
CA ALA A 89 18.00 1.85 10.76
C ALA A 89 17.49 1.04 11.97
N GLY A 90 16.25 0.57 11.90
CA GLY A 90 15.72 -0.39 12.86
C GLY A 90 16.21 -1.81 12.56
N ARG A 91 16.18 -2.69 13.55
CA ARG A 91 16.39 -4.13 13.33
C ARG A 91 15.35 -4.68 12.35
N ASP A 92 15.79 -5.49 11.39
CA ASP A 92 14.90 -6.19 10.45
C ASP A 92 15.41 -7.61 10.20
N ASP A 93 14.91 -8.57 10.98
CA ASP A 93 15.26 -9.99 10.80
C ASP A 93 14.62 -10.61 9.55
N TYR A 94 13.69 -9.90 8.89
CA TYR A 94 12.97 -10.37 7.72
C TYR A 94 13.69 -10.05 6.40
N ALA A 95 14.42 -8.93 6.35
CA ALA A 95 15.15 -8.48 5.16
C ALA A 95 15.99 -9.57 4.44
N PRO A 96 16.70 -10.49 5.13
CA PRO A 96 17.46 -11.54 4.46
C PRO A 96 16.64 -12.76 4.03
N LEU A 97 15.39 -12.90 4.49
CA LEU A 97 14.55 -14.08 4.27
C LEU A 97 13.85 -13.98 2.91
N ASN A 98 13.94 -15.01 2.07
CA ASN A 98 13.43 -14.96 0.70
C ASN A 98 11.94 -14.61 0.61
N ALA A 99 11.13 -15.11 1.55
CA ALA A 99 9.69 -14.80 1.65
C ALA A 99 9.39 -13.31 1.92
N PHE A 100 10.33 -12.56 2.50
CA PHE A 100 10.15 -11.15 2.86
C PHE A 100 11.15 -10.22 2.18
N ARG A 101 12.12 -10.75 1.45
CA ARG A 101 13.13 -9.94 0.80
C ARG A 101 12.51 -9.19 -0.36
N VAL A 102 12.84 -7.92 -0.46
CA VAL A 102 12.33 -7.02 -1.50
C VAL A 102 13.47 -6.30 -2.20
N TRP A 103 13.22 -5.91 -3.44
CA TRP A 103 14.10 -5.08 -4.24
C TRP A 103 13.29 -3.98 -4.91
N ASP A 104 13.81 -2.75 -4.87
CA ASP A 104 13.31 -1.70 -5.75
C ASP A 104 13.82 -1.98 -7.17
N VAL A 105 12.92 -1.95 -8.15
CA VAL A 105 13.23 -2.26 -9.54
C VAL A 105 12.55 -1.29 -10.50
N ASN A 106 13.14 -1.09 -11.67
CA ASN A 106 12.39 -0.63 -12.82
C ASN A 106 11.86 -1.83 -13.59
N ALA A 107 10.60 -1.76 -14.02
CA ALA A 107 9.99 -2.84 -14.78
C ALA A 107 8.88 -2.33 -15.72
N THR A 108 8.54 -3.16 -16.70
CA THR A 108 7.34 -3.03 -17.52
C THR A 108 6.52 -4.32 -17.41
N ILE A 109 5.23 -4.23 -17.76
CA ILE A 109 4.30 -5.36 -17.75
C ILE A 109 3.85 -5.65 -19.18
N GLY A 110 4.02 -6.89 -19.62
CA GLY A 110 3.52 -7.37 -20.90
C GLY A 110 2.00 -7.41 -20.94
N ASP A 111 1.40 -7.42 -22.13
CA ASP A 111 -0.05 -7.47 -22.29
C ASP A 111 -0.68 -8.75 -21.71
N ASP A 112 0.08 -9.84 -21.66
CA ASP A 112 -0.25 -11.11 -20.98
C ASP A 112 -0.21 -11.02 -19.45
N GLY A 113 0.28 -9.89 -18.92
CA GLY A 113 0.50 -9.64 -17.51
C GLY A 113 1.91 -10.00 -17.04
N VAL A 114 2.78 -10.61 -17.85
CA VAL A 114 4.12 -11.05 -17.39
C VAL A 114 5.00 -9.83 -17.03
N PRO A 115 5.70 -9.84 -15.89
CA PRO A 115 6.61 -8.75 -15.52
C PRO A 115 7.95 -8.87 -16.24
N HIS A 116 8.49 -7.73 -16.66
CA HIS A 116 9.76 -7.55 -17.35
C HIS A 116 10.65 -6.57 -16.56
N VAL A 117 11.59 -7.10 -15.78
CA VAL A 117 12.44 -6.28 -14.88
C VAL A 117 13.68 -5.81 -15.64
N THR A 118 13.85 -4.49 -15.77
CA THR A 118 14.91 -3.89 -16.61
C THR A 118 16.10 -3.37 -15.81
N ALA A 119 15.90 -3.03 -14.54
CA ALA A 119 16.98 -2.60 -13.63
C ALA A 119 16.62 -2.91 -12.17
N ILE A 120 17.62 -3.21 -11.35
CA ILE A 120 17.46 -3.49 -9.91
C ILE A 120 18.33 -2.49 -9.12
N ASP A 121 17.74 -1.80 -8.13
CA ASP A 121 18.45 -0.87 -7.26
C ASP A 121 19.56 -1.58 -6.47
N GLY A 122 20.70 -0.91 -6.29
CA GLY A 122 21.89 -1.45 -5.63
C GLY A 122 22.65 -2.53 -6.43
N ILE A 123 22.10 -3.02 -7.54
CA ILE A 123 22.79 -3.93 -8.48
C ILE A 123 23.16 -3.19 -9.77
N ASP A 124 22.29 -2.27 -10.21
CA ASP A 124 22.38 -1.65 -11.52
C ASP A 124 22.42 -0.12 -11.45
N THR A 125 23.35 0.49 -12.21
CA THR A 125 23.47 1.95 -12.32
C THR A 125 22.40 2.59 -13.21
N ARG A 126 21.56 1.79 -13.88
CA ARG A 126 20.41 2.19 -14.72
C ARG A 126 19.11 2.31 -13.92
N PHE A 127 19.08 1.88 -12.67
CA PHE A 127 17.88 2.07 -11.85
C PHE A 127 17.58 3.56 -11.66
N ARG A 128 16.32 3.97 -11.87
CA ARG A 128 15.89 5.36 -11.85
C ARG A 128 14.56 5.49 -11.10
N ARG A 129 14.56 6.33 -10.06
CA ARG A 129 13.35 6.63 -9.27
C ARG A 129 12.41 7.63 -9.95
N ASP A 130 12.93 8.41 -10.90
CA ASP A 130 12.22 9.50 -11.58
C ASP A 130 11.40 9.03 -12.80
N GLY A 131 11.40 7.73 -13.11
CA GLY A 131 10.69 7.15 -14.24
C GLY A 131 11.44 7.16 -15.56
N SER A 132 12.65 7.71 -15.63
CA SER A 132 13.44 7.77 -16.87
C SER A 132 13.86 6.39 -17.42
N ASN A 133 13.74 5.34 -16.60
CA ASN A 133 13.94 3.94 -17.01
C ASN A 133 12.70 3.05 -16.77
N GLY A 134 11.50 3.63 -16.76
CA GLY A 134 10.25 2.94 -16.46
C GLY A 134 9.77 3.11 -15.03
N ASP A 135 8.61 2.55 -14.72
CA ASP A 135 8.00 2.66 -13.40
C ASP A 135 8.82 1.96 -12.32
N VAL A 136 8.73 2.46 -11.10
CA VAL A 136 9.37 1.87 -9.93
C VAL A 136 8.40 0.91 -9.24
N TYR A 137 8.85 -0.33 -9.12
CA TYR A 137 8.16 -1.39 -8.41
C TYR A 137 9.01 -1.91 -7.26
N VAL A 138 8.33 -2.51 -6.30
CA VAL A 138 8.92 -3.40 -5.32
C VAL A 138 8.71 -4.84 -5.79
N MET A 139 9.81 -5.53 -6.06
CA MET A 139 9.84 -6.92 -6.46
C MET A 139 9.98 -7.84 -5.24
N THR A 140 9.19 -8.91 -5.21
CA THR A 140 9.31 -9.99 -4.22
C THR A 140 9.04 -11.36 -4.87
N CYS A 141 9.39 -12.42 -4.16
CA CYS A 141 9.13 -13.79 -4.60
C CYS A 141 7.61 -14.08 -4.70
N PRO A 142 7.19 -15.04 -5.55
CA PRO A 142 5.85 -15.58 -5.48
C PRO A 142 5.61 -16.30 -4.16
N GLY A 143 4.67 -15.81 -3.34
CA GLY A 143 4.35 -16.37 -2.03
C GLY A 143 3.09 -17.22 -2.01
N TYR A 144 2.92 -17.98 -0.93
CA TYR A 144 1.79 -18.86 -0.67
C TYR A 144 1.30 -18.68 0.76
N TYR A 145 -0.02 -18.75 0.98
CA TYR A 145 -0.62 -18.54 2.28
C TYR A 145 -1.72 -19.56 2.60
N LYS A 146 -2.02 -19.70 3.89
CA LYS A 146 -3.17 -20.44 4.40
C LYS A 146 -3.77 -19.68 5.58
N LEU A 147 -5.10 -19.70 5.70
CA LEU A 147 -5.81 -19.23 6.89
C LEU A 147 -6.38 -20.45 7.62
N GLU A 148 -5.92 -20.68 8.84
CA GLU A 148 -6.47 -21.71 9.73
C GLU A 148 -7.39 -21.03 10.76
N ALA A 149 -8.64 -21.47 10.84
CA ALA A 149 -9.62 -20.92 11.76
C ALA A 149 -10.04 -21.99 12.78
N THR A 150 -10.05 -21.60 14.05
CA THR A 150 -10.63 -22.38 15.16
C THR A 150 -11.86 -21.66 15.71
N SER A 151 -12.49 -22.17 16.77
CA SER A 151 -13.57 -21.44 17.45
C SER A 151 -13.10 -20.14 18.11
N THR A 152 -11.82 -20.01 18.43
CA THR A 152 -11.29 -18.89 19.23
C THR A 152 -10.23 -18.04 18.52
N HIS A 153 -9.63 -18.52 17.43
CA HIS A 153 -8.52 -17.85 16.76
C HIS A 153 -8.54 -18.02 15.25
N ASN A 154 -7.92 -17.07 14.56
CA ASN A 154 -7.53 -17.11 13.16
C ASN A 154 -6.00 -17.07 13.07
N GLU A 155 -5.38 -17.98 12.33
CA GLU A 155 -3.94 -18.02 12.10
C GLU A 155 -3.61 -17.96 10.61
N PHE A 156 -2.87 -16.93 10.21
CA PHE A 156 -2.28 -16.85 8.89
C PHE A 156 -0.93 -17.57 8.90
N LEU A 157 -0.73 -18.42 7.89
CA LEU A 157 0.54 -19.07 7.59
C LEU A 157 1.02 -18.60 6.23
N TYR A 158 2.31 -18.27 6.11
CA TYR A 158 2.92 -17.73 4.90
C TYR A 158 4.27 -18.40 4.59
N SER A 159 4.54 -18.64 3.32
CA SER A 159 5.76 -19.29 2.84
C SER A 159 6.10 -18.88 1.40
N ASP A 160 7.39 -18.95 1.05
CA ASP A 160 7.87 -18.87 -0.34
C ASP A 160 7.73 -20.22 -1.10
N THR A 161 7.25 -21.24 -0.39
CA THR A 161 7.11 -22.62 -0.85
C THR A 161 5.66 -23.06 -0.79
N GLN A 162 5.20 -23.69 -1.88
CA GLN A 162 3.84 -24.20 -1.97
C GLN A 162 3.70 -25.51 -1.19
N TYR A 163 2.85 -25.50 -0.17
CA TYR A 163 2.47 -26.67 0.62
C TYR A 163 1.00 -27.06 0.40
N ASP A 164 0.65 -28.26 0.82
CA ASP A 164 -0.73 -28.75 0.77
C ASP A 164 -1.68 -27.83 1.56
N GLY A 165 -2.79 -27.47 0.92
CA GLY A 165 -3.79 -26.55 1.49
C GLY A 165 -3.39 -25.08 1.50
N TYR A 166 -2.25 -24.70 0.92
CA TYR A 166 -1.87 -23.30 0.73
C TYR A 166 -2.40 -22.79 -0.61
N ALA A 167 -2.97 -21.60 -0.59
CA ALA A 167 -3.31 -20.84 -1.77
C ALA A 167 -2.09 -20.01 -2.23
N PRO A 168 -1.88 -19.82 -3.53
CA PRO A 168 -0.98 -18.78 -4.02
C PRO A 168 -1.45 -17.40 -3.57
N LEU A 169 -0.53 -16.48 -3.27
CA LEU A 169 -0.91 -15.08 -3.05
C LEU A 169 -1.69 -14.54 -4.26
N PRO A 170 -2.70 -13.67 -4.07
CA PRO A 170 -3.40 -13.07 -5.19
C PRO A 170 -2.41 -12.31 -6.08
N GLY A 171 -2.48 -12.56 -7.40
CA GLY A 171 -1.50 -12.04 -8.36
C GLY A 171 -0.45 -13.07 -8.81
N VAL A 172 -0.18 -14.15 -8.06
CA VAL A 172 0.86 -15.14 -8.42
C VAL A 172 0.53 -15.91 -9.70
N LEU A 173 -0.74 -16.26 -9.88
CA LEU A 173 -1.21 -16.96 -11.07
C LEU A 173 -1.77 -15.97 -12.08
N LEU A 174 -1.30 -16.08 -13.32
CA LEU A 174 -1.85 -15.39 -14.48
C LEU A 174 -3.19 -16.04 -14.90
N PRO A 175 -4.02 -15.37 -15.73
CA PRO A 175 -5.32 -15.90 -16.14
C PRO A 175 -5.27 -17.30 -16.77
N ASP A 176 -4.18 -17.63 -17.47
CA ASP A 176 -3.94 -18.96 -18.07
C ASP A 176 -3.49 -20.03 -17.05
N GLY A 177 -3.29 -19.66 -15.78
CA GLY A 177 -2.83 -20.52 -14.71
C GLY A 177 -1.31 -20.68 -14.61
N SER A 178 -0.54 -20.03 -15.49
CA SER A 178 0.91 -19.98 -15.37
C SER A 178 1.33 -19.11 -14.17
N LYS A 179 2.52 -19.37 -13.64
CA LYS A 179 3.07 -18.63 -12.49
C LYS A 179 3.88 -17.44 -12.97
N ARG A 180 3.66 -16.28 -12.37
CA ARG A 180 4.58 -15.15 -12.52
C ARG A 180 5.96 -15.51 -11.95
N PRO A 181 7.05 -15.05 -12.57
CA PRO A 181 8.40 -15.28 -12.05
C PRO A 181 8.67 -14.52 -10.76
N CYS A 182 7.99 -13.39 -10.55
CA CYS A 182 8.02 -12.54 -9.36
C CYS A 182 6.70 -11.78 -9.22
N LEU A 183 6.45 -11.20 -8.04
CA LEU A 183 5.39 -10.22 -7.83
C LEU A 183 5.98 -8.82 -7.85
N LEU A 184 5.29 -7.89 -8.51
CA LEU A 184 5.65 -6.48 -8.56
C LEU A 184 4.52 -5.64 -7.96
N PHE A 185 4.86 -4.82 -6.97
CA PHE A 185 3.95 -3.86 -6.34
C PHE A 185 4.43 -2.46 -6.67
N ALA A 186 3.60 -1.57 -7.21
CA ALA A 186 4.05 -0.21 -7.49
C ALA A 186 4.50 0.45 -6.20
N LYS A 187 5.74 0.97 -6.20
CA LYS A 187 6.36 1.51 -4.99
C LYS A 187 5.61 2.74 -4.49
N TYR A 188 5.13 3.57 -5.42
CA TYR A 188 4.53 4.87 -5.12
C TYR A 188 3.05 4.91 -5.52
N ALA A 189 2.28 5.77 -4.87
CA ALA A 189 1.00 6.21 -5.40
C ALA A 189 1.21 6.88 -6.77
N ALA A 190 0.21 6.83 -7.63
CA ALA A 190 0.38 7.18 -9.03
C ALA A 190 0.34 8.70 -9.27
N SER A 191 1.21 9.16 -10.15
CA SER A 191 1.04 10.40 -10.90
C SER A 191 0.60 10.09 -12.33
N LEU A 192 0.43 11.11 -13.17
CA LEU A 192 0.15 10.95 -14.60
C LEU A 192 1.22 11.67 -15.43
N ASP A 193 1.58 11.06 -16.56
CA ASP A 193 2.35 11.76 -17.59
C ASP A 193 1.47 12.67 -18.45
N SER A 194 2.08 13.38 -19.40
CA SER A 194 1.39 14.29 -20.32
C SER A 194 0.35 13.61 -21.22
N SER A 195 0.39 12.29 -21.36
CA SER A 195 -0.57 11.47 -22.12
C SER A 195 -1.63 10.82 -21.22
N LEU A 196 -1.66 11.18 -19.93
CA LEU A 196 -2.51 10.61 -18.90
C LEU A 196 -2.27 9.10 -18.70
N ARG A 197 -1.01 8.65 -18.82
CA ARG A 197 -0.60 7.31 -18.41
C ARG A 197 -0.12 7.34 -16.96
N PRO A 198 -0.56 6.40 -16.11
CA PRO A 198 -0.15 6.37 -14.71
C PRO A 198 1.35 6.07 -14.59
N LEU A 199 2.01 6.73 -13.64
CA LEU A 199 3.41 6.55 -13.33
C LEU A 199 3.58 6.21 -11.85
N SER A 200 4.42 5.21 -11.54
CA SER A 200 4.90 4.96 -10.18
C SER A 200 6.32 5.50 -10.06
N VAL A 201 6.47 6.76 -9.66
CA VAL A 201 7.76 7.47 -9.61
C VAL A 201 7.86 8.35 -8.37
N SER A 202 9.09 8.70 -7.98
CA SER A 202 9.41 9.52 -6.81
C SER A 202 9.34 11.03 -7.11
N GLY A 203 9.07 11.84 -6.08
CA GLY A 203 9.23 13.28 -6.09
C GLY A 203 8.07 14.07 -6.71
N VAL A 204 6.95 13.43 -7.00
CA VAL A 204 5.82 14.00 -7.75
C VAL A 204 4.55 14.11 -6.92
N GLU A 205 3.66 15.03 -7.30
CA GLU A 205 2.31 15.10 -6.75
C GLU A 205 1.51 13.86 -7.16
N ILE A 206 0.74 13.29 -6.23
CA ILE A 206 -0.19 12.21 -6.51
C ILE A 206 -1.34 12.77 -7.35
N ASP A 207 -1.64 12.14 -8.49
CA ASP A 207 -2.63 12.67 -9.41
C ASP A 207 -4.04 12.17 -9.05
N ARG A 208 -4.94 13.12 -8.81
CA ARG A 208 -6.35 12.86 -8.48
C ARG A 208 -7.17 12.30 -9.65
N GLU A 209 -6.77 12.54 -10.90
CA GLU A 209 -7.50 12.01 -12.05
C GLU A 209 -7.35 10.50 -12.16
N PHE A 210 -6.25 9.91 -11.69
CA PHE A 210 -6.14 8.44 -11.57
C PHE A 210 -6.86 7.86 -10.34
N GLY A 211 -7.48 8.73 -9.53
CA GLY A 211 -8.02 8.37 -8.24
C GLY A 211 -9.40 7.73 -8.23
N SER A 212 -10.12 7.64 -9.35
CA SER A 212 -11.41 6.93 -9.37
C SER A 212 -11.30 5.57 -10.03
N GLN A 213 -12.14 4.61 -9.65
CA GLN A 213 -12.20 3.29 -10.31
C GLN A 213 -12.32 3.42 -11.83
N ASN A 214 -13.23 4.29 -12.31
CA ASN A 214 -13.46 4.47 -13.75
C ASN A 214 -12.21 4.96 -14.47
N ARG A 215 -11.50 5.92 -13.87
CA ARG A 215 -10.30 6.49 -14.46
C ARG A 215 -9.10 5.56 -14.36
N ALA A 216 -9.00 4.80 -13.26
CA ALA A 216 -7.97 3.80 -13.08
C ALA A 216 -8.01 2.76 -14.21
N ILE A 217 -9.20 2.29 -14.58
CA ILE A 217 -9.40 1.39 -15.74
C ILE A 217 -8.97 2.06 -17.04
N ASP A 218 -9.49 3.24 -17.33
CA ASP A 218 -9.25 3.92 -18.62
C ASP A 218 -7.77 4.29 -18.81
N TYR A 219 -7.10 4.75 -17.76
CA TYR A 219 -5.75 5.30 -17.85
C TYR A 219 -4.68 4.21 -17.73
N ALA A 220 -4.91 3.15 -16.95
CA ALA A 220 -4.00 2.01 -16.92
C ALA A 220 -3.94 1.32 -18.30
N LEU A 221 -5.08 1.19 -18.99
CA LEU A 221 -5.15 0.61 -20.34
C LEU A 221 -4.26 1.35 -21.35
N LYS A 222 -4.01 2.65 -21.17
CA LYS A 222 -3.10 3.42 -22.04
C LYS A 222 -1.64 2.98 -21.93
N LYS A 223 -1.25 2.25 -20.88
CA LYS A 223 0.08 1.63 -20.77
C LYS A 223 0.13 0.24 -21.40
N GLY A 224 -0.98 -0.49 -21.41
CA GLY A 224 -1.08 -1.85 -21.92
C GLY A 224 -2.11 -2.67 -21.14
N LYS A 225 -2.50 -3.82 -21.68
CA LYS A 225 -3.53 -4.69 -21.09
C LYS A 225 -3.07 -5.38 -19.80
N GLY A 226 -1.76 -5.48 -19.59
CA GLY A 226 -1.18 -6.01 -18.36
C GLY A 226 -1.28 -5.08 -17.16
N TYR A 227 -1.54 -3.79 -17.37
CA TYR A 227 -1.58 -2.78 -16.31
C TYR A 227 -3.00 -2.59 -15.78
N ALA A 228 -3.10 -2.33 -14.47
CA ALA A 228 -4.34 -1.96 -13.79
C ALA A 228 -4.13 -0.77 -12.84
N GLY A 229 -5.22 -0.23 -12.32
CA GLY A 229 -5.15 0.44 -11.02
C GLY A 229 -5.00 -0.57 -9.88
N ARG A 230 -4.88 -0.09 -8.65
CA ARG A 230 -4.67 -0.92 -7.44
C ARG A 230 -5.64 -2.10 -7.39
N CYS A 231 -5.14 -3.29 -7.09
CA CYS A 231 -5.94 -4.52 -7.03
C CYS A 231 -5.87 -5.18 -5.65
N GLN A 232 -6.70 -6.20 -5.40
CA GLN A 232 -6.68 -6.92 -4.12
C GLN A 232 -5.37 -7.66 -3.85
N GLY A 233 -4.58 -8.00 -4.88
CA GLY A 233 -3.22 -8.51 -4.67
C GLY A 233 -2.34 -7.51 -3.94
N ASP A 234 -2.42 -6.22 -4.30
CA ASP A 234 -1.68 -5.14 -3.63
C ASP A 234 -2.15 -4.95 -2.18
N ASN A 235 -3.46 -4.98 -1.94
CA ASN A 235 -4.04 -4.85 -0.60
C ASN A 235 -3.69 -6.03 0.30
N PHE A 236 -3.91 -7.25 -0.18
CA PHE A 236 -3.71 -8.45 0.59
C PHE A 236 -2.25 -8.58 1.04
N TYR A 237 -1.30 -8.27 0.14
CA TYR A 237 0.12 -8.28 0.49
C TYR A 237 0.43 -7.27 1.61
N VAL A 238 -0.01 -6.01 1.49
CA VAL A 238 0.20 -4.99 2.53
C VAL A 238 -0.40 -5.42 3.88
N GLN A 239 -1.64 -5.91 3.88
CA GLN A 239 -2.35 -6.35 5.08
C GLN A 239 -1.69 -7.57 5.73
N LEU A 240 -1.31 -8.56 4.92
CA LEU A 240 -0.64 -9.76 5.39
C LEU A 240 0.74 -9.44 5.98
N MET A 241 1.49 -8.55 5.36
CA MET A 241 2.84 -8.17 5.81
C MET A 241 2.79 -7.38 7.11
N LEU A 242 1.81 -6.48 7.28
CA LEU A 242 1.54 -5.83 8.56
C LEU A 242 1.31 -6.88 9.66
N MET A 243 0.40 -7.82 9.41
CA MET A 243 0.06 -8.86 10.38
C MET A 243 1.25 -9.78 10.70
N LEU A 244 2.00 -10.24 9.70
CA LEU A 244 3.14 -11.16 9.92
C LEU A 244 4.30 -10.48 10.65
N LYS A 245 4.68 -9.27 10.23
CA LYS A 245 5.89 -8.59 10.72
C LYS A 245 5.65 -7.90 12.05
N TYR A 246 4.49 -7.29 12.25
CA TYR A 246 4.17 -6.52 13.47
C TYR A 246 3.21 -7.24 14.42
N ALA A 247 2.66 -8.40 14.04
CA ALA A 247 1.71 -9.15 14.86
C ALA A 247 0.54 -8.29 15.37
N THR A 248 0.00 -7.44 14.50
CA THR A 248 -1.09 -6.53 14.84
C THR A 248 -1.99 -6.30 13.63
N LYS A 249 -3.25 -5.97 13.90
CA LYS A 249 -4.20 -5.46 12.91
C LYS A 249 -4.27 -3.93 12.87
N ASN A 250 -3.55 -3.25 13.78
CA ASN A 250 -3.52 -1.79 13.83
C ASN A 250 -2.26 -1.23 13.13
N SER A 251 -2.44 -0.55 12.01
CA SER A 251 -1.34 0.09 11.27
C SER A 251 -0.73 1.32 11.95
N ASP A 252 -1.33 1.87 13.01
CA ASP A 252 -0.77 2.96 13.81
C ASP A 252 0.60 2.60 14.42
N VAL A 253 0.91 1.30 14.54
CA VAL A 253 2.24 0.84 14.93
C VAL A 253 3.33 1.42 14.03
N LEU A 254 3.04 1.62 12.74
CA LEU A 254 3.91 2.30 11.79
C LEU A 254 3.57 3.80 11.73
N GLY A 255 2.29 4.14 11.68
CA GLY A 255 1.76 5.47 11.43
C GLY A 255 1.17 5.60 10.02
N GLY A 256 1.01 6.84 9.56
CA GLY A 256 0.46 7.16 8.24
C GLY A 256 -0.23 8.54 8.23
N CYS A 257 -0.30 9.23 7.10
CA CYS A 257 -0.79 10.60 7.08
C CYS A 257 -2.33 10.64 7.09
N TRP A 258 -2.96 10.64 8.27
CA TRP A 258 -4.41 10.79 8.42
C TRP A 258 -4.84 11.88 9.41
N GLN A 259 -3.91 12.55 10.07
CA GLN A 259 -4.16 13.61 11.05
C GLN A 259 -3.30 14.86 10.81
N TYR A 260 -3.19 15.32 9.56
CA TYR A 260 -2.23 16.38 9.21
C TYR A 260 -2.85 17.52 8.40
N THR A 261 -3.66 18.36 9.06
CA THR A 261 -4.50 19.36 8.37
C THR A 261 -4.08 20.83 8.47
N PRO A 262 -2.88 21.21 8.94
CA PRO A 262 -2.58 22.60 9.28
C PRO A 262 -2.74 23.55 8.09
N GLN A 263 -3.24 24.75 8.40
CA GLN A 263 -3.27 25.89 7.49
C GLN A 263 -2.97 27.16 8.27
N THR A 264 -2.20 28.07 7.67
CA THR A 264 -1.88 29.36 8.31
C THR A 264 -1.73 30.47 7.28
N ALA A 265 -1.98 31.72 7.69
CA ALA A 265 -1.73 32.88 6.84
C ALA A 265 -0.22 33.14 6.69
N VAL A 266 0.14 33.70 5.54
CA VAL A 266 1.47 34.28 5.29
C VAL A 266 1.57 35.62 6.04
N THR A 267 2.66 35.82 6.78
CA THR A 267 2.82 37.02 7.62
C THR A 267 3.60 38.15 6.95
N LYS A 268 4.45 37.83 5.96
CA LYS A 268 5.24 38.81 5.21
C LYS A 268 5.21 38.48 3.73
N ALA A 269 5.00 39.50 2.90
CA ALA A 269 5.07 39.38 1.45
C ALA A 269 6.54 39.29 0.99
N GLU A 270 6.82 38.42 0.03
CA GLU A 270 8.13 38.31 -0.63
C GLU A 270 7.94 37.99 -2.11
N THR A 271 8.87 38.44 -2.96
CA THR A 271 8.84 38.27 -4.41
C THR A 271 10.07 37.52 -4.88
N GLY A 272 9.88 36.48 -5.70
CA GLY A 272 10.99 35.77 -6.35
C GLY A 272 11.89 34.98 -5.41
N VAL A 273 11.34 34.39 -4.34
CA VAL A 273 12.10 33.62 -3.33
C VAL A 273 11.62 32.17 -3.23
N LYS A 274 12.46 31.27 -2.70
CA LYS A 274 12.12 29.84 -2.47
C LYS A 274 11.67 29.56 -1.04
N ARG A 275 10.85 30.45 -0.48
CA ARG A 275 10.33 30.32 0.88
C ARG A 275 8.99 31.01 1.04
N VAL A 276 8.31 30.71 2.13
CA VAL A 276 7.14 31.44 2.60
C VAL A 276 7.29 31.74 4.08
N ILE A 277 6.90 32.94 4.51
CA ILE A 277 7.04 33.38 5.90
C ILE A 277 5.70 33.25 6.62
N ILE A 278 5.71 32.54 7.75
CA ILE A 278 4.56 32.32 8.60
C ILE A 278 4.87 32.73 10.04
N ALA A 279 3.83 32.81 10.88
CA ALA A 279 4.01 33.05 12.31
C ALA A 279 4.82 31.92 12.95
N THR A 280 5.80 32.27 13.80
CA THR A 280 6.63 31.29 14.53
C THR A 280 5.77 30.35 15.38
N SER A 281 4.65 30.83 15.94
CA SER A 281 3.69 30.02 16.69
C SER A 281 2.99 28.92 15.86
N ALA A 282 2.90 29.09 14.54
CA ALA A 282 2.31 28.09 13.64
C ALA A 282 3.35 27.13 13.04
N ALA A 283 4.64 27.47 13.10
CA ALA A 283 5.69 26.74 12.39
C ALA A 283 5.85 25.29 12.87
N ASN A 284 5.58 24.99 14.13
CA ASN A 284 5.65 23.63 14.67
C ASN A 284 4.60 22.69 14.11
N ASN A 285 3.50 23.21 13.55
CA ASN A 285 2.45 22.38 12.96
C ASN A 285 2.80 21.89 11.54
N PHE A 286 3.87 22.40 10.92
CA PHE A 286 4.27 22.01 9.57
C PHE A 286 5.53 21.15 9.59
N ASP A 287 5.44 19.88 9.25
CA ASP A 287 6.57 18.94 9.30
C ASP A 287 7.52 19.11 8.10
N VAL A 288 8.84 19.02 8.34
CA VAL A 288 9.85 19.05 7.26
C VAL A 288 9.70 17.77 6.42
N GLY A 289 9.80 17.91 5.10
CA GLY A 289 9.50 16.87 4.12
C GLY A 289 8.04 16.85 3.66
N SER A 290 7.13 17.44 4.45
CA SER A 290 5.70 17.45 4.10
C SER A 290 5.42 18.37 2.91
N THR A 291 4.26 18.15 2.29
CA THR A 291 3.84 18.87 1.08
C THR A 291 2.84 19.97 1.42
N VAL A 292 3.02 21.14 0.80
CA VAL A 292 2.14 22.31 0.97
C VAL A 292 1.76 22.93 -0.36
N ASN A 293 0.56 23.51 -0.39
CA ASN A 293 0.18 24.53 -1.34
C ASN A 293 0.34 25.92 -0.72
N VAL A 294 0.57 26.92 -1.58
CA VAL A 294 0.57 28.33 -1.20
C VAL A 294 -0.33 29.11 -2.17
N GLY A 295 -1.26 29.88 -1.64
CA GLY A 295 -2.20 30.62 -2.47
C GLY A 295 -3.19 31.45 -1.67
N THR A 296 -4.09 32.16 -2.35
CA THR A 296 -5.01 33.15 -1.79
C THR A 296 -6.30 32.56 -1.19
N ASP A 297 -6.43 31.24 -1.16
CA ASP A 297 -7.62 30.53 -0.64
C ASP A 297 -7.21 29.38 0.29
N LYS A 298 -8.07 29.06 1.25
CA LYS A 298 -7.95 27.93 2.17
C LYS A 298 -8.60 26.65 1.64
N GLU A 299 -9.57 26.76 0.74
CA GLU A 299 -10.25 25.60 0.18
C GLU A 299 -9.32 24.83 -0.77
N ARG A 300 -8.89 23.64 -0.36
CA ARG A 300 -7.84 22.86 -1.04
C ARG A 300 -8.20 22.43 -2.46
N ASN A 301 -9.50 22.38 -2.79
CA ASN A 301 -9.95 22.11 -4.15
C ASN A 301 -9.83 23.31 -5.10
N ASN A 302 -9.77 24.53 -4.57
CA ASN A 302 -9.85 25.74 -5.38
C ASN A 302 -8.49 26.07 -5.98
N ALA A 303 -8.50 26.58 -7.21
CA ALA A 303 -7.29 27.07 -7.87
C ALA A 303 -6.60 28.19 -7.06
N GLY A 304 -7.38 28.96 -6.30
CA GLY A 304 -6.87 29.95 -5.36
C GLY A 304 -5.95 29.36 -4.29
N ASN A 305 -6.12 28.11 -3.87
CA ASN A 305 -5.29 27.53 -2.81
C ASN A 305 -3.84 27.30 -3.23
N TYR A 306 -3.59 27.14 -4.53
CA TYR A 306 -2.27 26.92 -5.09
C TYR A 306 -1.87 28.00 -6.11
N SER A 307 -2.45 29.20 -5.99
CA SER A 307 -2.23 30.29 -6.94
C SER A 307 -0.80 30.83 -6.96
N ALA A 308 -0.04 30.65 -5.87
CA ALA A 308 1.39 31.00 -5.80
C ALA A 308 2.30 29.78 -5.96
N ALA A 309 1.93 28.65 -5.37
CA ALA A 309 2.69 27.41 -5.46
C ALA A 309 1.81 26.18 -5.23
N ARG A 310 2.05 25.12 -6.00
CA ARG A 310 1.39 23.82 -5.84
C ARG A 310 2.40 22.74 -5.45
N ALA A 311 2.00 21.86 -4.53
CA ALA A 311 2.72 20.65 -4.14
C ALA A 311 4.22 20.87 -3.85
N ARG A 312 4.54 21.89 -3.04
CA ARG A 312 5.90 22.17 -2.60
C ARG A 312 6.28 21.34 -1.38
N THR A 313 7.49 20.79 -1.36
CA THR A 313 8.06 20.16 -0.18
C THR A 313 8.73 21.18 0.71
N ILE A 314 8.46 21.13 2.02
CA ILE A 314 9.20 21.89 3.02
C ILE A 314 10.57 21.24 3.21
N LEU A 315 11.65 21.93 2.81
CA LEU A 315 13.01 21.43 2.90
C LEU A 315 13.65 21.70 4.27
N SER A 316 13.35 22.85 4.85
CA SER A 316 13.85 23.27 6.17
C SER A 316 13.05 24.45 6.71
N LYS A 317 13.31 24.83 7.96
CA LYS A 317 12.74 26.02 8.60
C LYS A 317 13.87 26.95 9.02
N THR A 318 13.71 28.25 8.78
CA THR A 318 14.66 29.27 9.21
C THR A 318 13.94 30.27 10.11
N ASN A 319 14.37 30.38 11.37
CA ASN A 319 13.91 31.45 12.25
C ASN A 319 14.42 32.79 11.73
N LEU A 320 13.52 33.75 11.49
CA LEU A 320 13.88 35.08 10.99
C LEU A 320 13.92 36.11 12.11
N ASP A 321 12.90 36.07 12.98
CA ASP A 321 12.74 36.95 14.13
C ASP A 321 11.79 36.30 15.17
N ALA A 322 11.55 36.95 16.30
CA ALA A 322 10.71 36.42 17.38
C ALA A 322 9.30 35.98 16.95
N ASN A 323 8.75 36.58 15.88
CA ASN A 323 7.39 36.36 15.42
C ASN A 323 7.30 35.61 14.08
N ASN A 324 8.40 35.50 13.33
CA ASN A 324 8.38 34.99 11.96
C ASN A 324 9.38 33.85 11.72
N THR A 325 8.88 32.78 11.11
CA THR A 325 9.67 31.66 10.63
C THR A 325 9.44 31.49 9.12
N ALA A 326 10.53 31.33 8.37
CA ALA A 326 10.46 30.93 6.97
C ALA A 326 10.37 29.41 6.85
N LEU A 327 9.42 28.93 6.05
CA LEU A 327 9.43 27.58 5.50
C LEU A 327 10.18 27.63 4.16
N ASN A 328 11.34 27.01 4.08
CA ASN A 328 12.11 26.93 2.84
C ASN A 328 11.53 25.81 1.97
N LEU A 329 11.18 26.13 0.73
CA LEU A 329 10.42 25.26 -0.16
C LEU A 329 11.29 24.79 -1.34
N ASP A 330 10.95 23.63 -1.87
CA ASP A 330 11.53 23.14 -3.12
C ASP A 330 10.97 23.86 -4.36
N GLY A 331 11.48 23.49 -5.53
CA GLY A 331 10.99 23.99 -6.82
C GLY A 331 11.50 25.38 -7.19
N THR A 332 10.71 26.08 -8.01
CA THR A 332 11.01 27.41 -8.54
C THR A 332 10.64 28.51 -7.54
N PRO A 333 11.31 29.69 -7.58
CA PRO A 333 10.94 30.82 -6.75
C PRO A 333 9.47 31.25 -6.95
N ILE A 334 8.86 31.76 -5.89
CA ILE A 334 7.45 32.15 -5.82
C ILE A 334 7.31 33.59 -5.32
N THR A 335 6.13 34.16 -5.55
CA THR A 335 5.72 35.46 -5.01
C THR A 335 4.54 35.23 -4.07
N THR A 336 4.60 35.80 -2.87
CA THR A 336 3.56 35.64 -1.84
C THR A 336 3.14 37.00 -1.31
N THR A 337 1.89 37.10 -0.87
CA THR A 337 1.34 38.28 -0.20
C THR A 337 0.75 37.86 1.15
N THR A 338 0.40 38.81 2.00
CA THR A 338 -0.30 38.53 3.28
C THR A 338 -1.74 38.03 3.09
N ALA A 339 -2.28 38.08 1.87
CA ALA A 339 -3.54 37.43 1.52
C ALA A 339 -3.36 35.92 1.24
N CYS A 340 -2.11 35.44 1.14
CA CYS A 340 -1.84 34.03 0.93
C CYS A 340 -1.95 33.22 2.22
N PHE A 341 -2.23 31.93 2.06
CA PHE A 341 -2.20 30.88 3.06
C PHE A 341 -1.24 29.79 2.63
N VAL A 342 -0.63 29.14 3.62
CA VAL A 342 0.07 27.87 3.47
C VAL A 342 -0.87 26.76 3.95
N SER A 343 -1.12 25.77 3.11
CA SER A 343 -2.00 24.63 3.44
C SER A 343 -1.27 23.32 3.26
N SER A 344 -1.32 22.44 4.28
CA SER A 344 -0.83 21.07 4.11
C SER A 344 -1.60 20.35 3.02
N MET A 345 -0.92 19.50 2.27
CA MET A 345 -1.46 18.67 1.19
C MET A 345 -0.98 17.22 1.40
N PRO A 346 -1.55 16.24 0.68
CA PRO A 346 -1.02 14.89 0.70
C PRO A 346 0.45 14.92 0.31
N TRP A 347 1.25 14.07 0.94
CA TRP A 347 2.67 14.01 0.69
C TRP A 347 2.93 13.60 -0.75
N LYS A 348 3.82 14.33 -1.43
CA LYS A 348 4.40 13.86 -2.68
C LYS A 348 4.99 12.46 -2.51
N THR A 349 5.03 11.73 -3.61
CA THR A 349 5.68 10.42 -3.65
C THR A 349 7.18 10.54 -3.33
N GLY A 350 7.78 9.48 -2.81
CA GLY A 350 9.22 9.46 -2.50
C GLY A 350 9.58 10.04 -1.13
N ALA A 351 8.59 10.36 -0.30
CA ALA A 351 8.78 10.80 1.08
C ALA A 351 9.56 9.78 1.92
N THR A 352 9.51 8.50 1.53
CA THR A 352 10.14 7.36 2.23
C THR A 352 11.41 6.84 1.55
N ASP A 353 11.91 7.52 0.52
CA ASP A 353 13.09 7.06 -0.24
C ASP A 353 14.37 7.04 0.59
N LYS A 354 14.47 7.94 1.58
CA LYS A 354 15.64 8.07 2.46
C LYS A 354 15.64 7.12 3.64
N LEU A 355 14.58 6.33 3.84
CA LEU A 355 14.51 5.40 4.95
C LEU A 355 15.63 4.35 4.85
N LEU A 356 16.30 4.13 5.98
CA LEU A 356 17.46 3.24 6.04
C LEU A 356 17.11 1.74 6.09
N GLY A 357 15.87 1.37 6.44
CA GLY A 357 15.42 -0.03 6.54
C GLY A 357 14.05 -0.27 5.91
N THR A 358 13.74 -1.52 5.56
CA THR A 358 12.62 -1.91 4.68
C THR A 358 11.27 -1.34 5.09
N ASP A 359 11.02 -1.27 6.39
CA ASP A 359 9.80 -0.71 6.97
C ASP A 359 10.13 0.47 7.88
N GLY A 360 9.27 1.48 7.89
CA GLY A 360 9.51 2.64 8.71
C GLY A 360 8.67 3.86 8.36
N ARG A 361 9.07 5.00 8.92
CA ARG A 361 8.49 6.31 8.62
C ARG A 361 9.56 7.40 8.65
N PRO A 362 9.45 8.49 7.88
CA PRO A 362 10.54 9.45 7.68
C PRO A 362 11.22 9.95 8.96
N SER A 363 10.46 10.25 10.00
CA SER A 363 10.95 10.88 11.23
C SER A 363 10.31 10.30 12.49
N ALA A 364 11.12 10.09 13.52
CA ALA A 364 10.63 9.80 14.87
C ALA A 364 10.17 11.05 15.64
N ALA A 365 10.57 12.25 15.20
CA ALA A 365 10.27 13.51 15.88
C ALA A 365 8.86 14.05 15.57
N PHE A 366 8.23 13.58 14.49
CA PHE A 366 6.87 13.96 14.12
C PHE A 366 5.88 12.91 14.64
N THR A 367 4.64 13.34 14.87
CA THR A 367 3.55 12.40 15.15
C THR A 367 3.50 11.33 14.05
N ALA A 368 3.34 10.07 14.44
CA ALA A 368 3.21 8.94 13.53
C ALA A 368 2.17 9.20 12.43
N ASN A 369 1.07 9.84 12.84
CA ASN A 369 -0.11 10.02 12.01
C ASN A 369 -0.06 11.26 11.08
N HIS A 370 1.12 11.88 10.94
CA HIS A 370 1.35 13.04 10.08
C HIS A 370 2.11 12.72 8.78
N GLN A 371 2.68 11.52 8.68
CA GLN A 371 3.67 11.20 7.67
C GLN A 371 3.37 9.84 7.03
N PRO A 372 3.70 9.65 5.76
CA PRO A 372 3.59 8.34 5.10
C PRO A 372 4.53 7.33 5.75
N ILE A 373 4.31 6.06 5.42
CA ILE A 373 5.14 4.95 5.88
C ILE A 373 5.71 4.18 4.70
N ARG A 374 6.72 3.35 4.99
CA ARG A 374 7.14 2.26 4.14
C ARG A 374 6.82 0.95 4.83
N LEU A 375 6.19 0.02 4.11
CA LEU A 375 5.96 -1.36 4.56
C LEU A 375 6.30 -2.32 3.42
N GLN A 376 7.19 -3.26 3.68
CA GLN A 376 7.77 -4.15 2.67
C GLN A 376 8.30 -3.38 1.45
N GLY A 377 9.01 -2.27 1.69
CA GLY A 377 9.57 -1.44 0.63
C GLY A 377 8.56 -0.55 -0.10
N ILE A 378 7.25 -0.71 0.10
CA ILE A 378 6.18 0.04 -0.56
C ILE A 378 5.87 1.30 0.24
N GLU A 379 5.85 2.47 -0.41
CA GLU A 379 5.40 3.71 0.20
C GLU A 379 3.87 3.75 0.26
N LEU A 380 3.33 4.02 1.44
CA LEU A 380 1.89 3.99 1.72
C LEU A 380 1.46 5.19 2.57
N PHE A 381 0.16 5.45 2.56
CA PHE A 381 -0.52 6.39 3.47
C PHE A 381 -0.05 7.84 3.33
N ASN A 382 0.10 8.32 2.08
CA ASN A 382 0.50 9.69 1.74
C ASN A 382 -0.56 10.76 2.08
N GLY A 383 -1.71 10.39 2.67
CA GLY A 383 -2.80 11.30 2.96
C GLY A 383 -3.84 11.42 1.86
N VAL A 384 -3.93 10.40 1.01
CA VAL A 384 -5.03 10.16 0.09
C VAL A 384 -5.60 8.77 0.30
N TYR A 385 -6.89 8.62 0.04
CA TYR A 385 -7.46 7.31 -0.25
C TYR A 385 -6.86 6.76 -1.55
N GLU A 386 -6.73 5.44 -1.65
CA GLU A 386 -6.38 4.75 -2.89
C GLU A 386 -7.52 3.86 -3.36
N SER A 387 -7.96 4.03 -4.60
CA SER A 387 -9.11 3.29 -5.15
C SER A 387 -8.73 1.92 -5.66
N ASP A 388 -9.52 0.91 -5.28
CA ASP A 388 -9.44 -0.42 -5.89
C ASP A 388 -10.09 -0.41 -7.28
N ALA A 389 -9.34 -0.89 -8.27
CA ALA A 389 -9.82 -1.01 -9.66
C ALA A 389 -10.52 -2.36 -9.91
N ASP A 390 -10.13 -3.41 -9.18
CA ASP A 390 -10.64 -4.78 -9.35
C ASP A 390 -11.82 -5.13 -8.43
N LEU A 391 -12.23 -4.21 -7.55
CA LEU A 391 -13.26 -4.39 -6.54
C LEU A 391 -14.28 -3.25 -6.58
N ILE A 392 -15.57 -3.60 -6.63
CA ILE A 392 -16.68 -2.64 -6.49
C ILE A 392 -17.68 -3.16 -5.46
N VAL A 393 -18.41 -2.25 -4.82
CA VAL A 393 -19.50 -2.59 -3.90
C VAL A 393 -20.83 -2.14 -4.48
N ASN A 394 -21.83 -3.01 -4.49
CA ASN A 394 -23.20 -2.61 -4.79
C ASN A 394 -23.94 -2.32 -3.48
N ALA A 395 -24.26 -1.05 -3.25
CA ALA A 395 -25.04 -0.59 -2.12
C ALA A 395 -26.53 -0.70 -2.44
N VAL A 396 -27.24 -1.61 -1.76
CA VAL A 396 -28.65 -1.93 -2.04
C VAL A 396 -29.52 -1.59 -0.84
N LYS A 397 -30.58 -0.81 -1.07
CA LYS A 397 -31.63 -0.60 -0.07
C LYS A 397 -32.65 -1.73 -0.20
N GLU A 398 -32.67 -2.66 0.75
CA GLU A 398 -33.63 -3.78 0.76
C GLU A 398 -34.98 -3.35 1.36
N SER A 399 -34.93 -2.48 2.36
CA SER A 399 -36.10 -1.82 2.96
C SER A 399 -35.69 -0.48 3.56
N ASP A 400 -36.63 0.24 4.17
CA ASP A 400 -36.31 1.50 4.88
C ASP A 400 -35.35 1.32 6.06
N ASP A 401 -35.25 0.11 6.62
CA ASP A 401 -34.43 -0.18 7.80
C ASP A 401 -33.31 -1.20 7.54
N LYS A 402 -33.08 -1.59 6.27
CA LYS A 402 -32.08 -2.60 5.93
C LYS A 402 -31.41 -2.32 4.60
N GLY A 403 -30.10 -2.13 4.65
CA GLY A 403 -29.23 -1.90 3.50
C GLY A 403 -28.11 -2.94 3.44
N ARG A 404 -27.84 -3.43 2.24
CA ARG A 404 -26.84 -4.46 1.94
C ARG A 404 -25.68 -3.86 1.14
N LEU A 405 -24.50 -4.45 1.29
CA LEU A 405 -23.24 -4.00 0.68
C LEU A 405 -22.55 -5.20 0.01
N ASP A 406 -22.94 -5.51 -1.22
CA ASP A 406 -22.43 -6.66 -1.95
C ASP A 406 -21.06 -6.39 -2.54
N ILE A 407 -20.09 -7.26 -2.28
CA ILE A 407 -18.72 -7.12 -2.78
C ILE A 407 -18.55 -7.93 -4.06
N TYR A 408 -18.13 -7.24 -5.12
CA TYR A 408 -17.92 -7.80 -6.46
C TYR A 408 -16.47 -7.60 -6.90
N ARG A 409 -15.82 -8.69 -7.30
CA ARG A 409 -14.43 -8.70 -7.77
C ARG A 409 -14.33 -9.16 -9.23
N VAL A 410 -13.50 -8.46 -10.01
CA VAL A 410 -13.06 -8.92 -11.33
C VAL A 410 -11.61 -9.39 -11.22
N PHE A 411 -11.27 -10.55 -11.78
CA PHE A 411 -9.93 -11.13 -11.63
C PHE A 411 -8.99 -10.78 -12.79
N ASP A 412 -9.55 -10.56 -13.98
CA ASP A 412 -8.82 -10.01 -15.13
C ASP A 412 -9.37 -8.62 -15.45
N ILE A 413 -8.55 -7.60 -15.18
CA ILE A 413 -8.94 -6.18 -15.28
C ILE A 413 -9.43 -5.80 -16.67
N THR A 414 -9.06 -6.54 -17.72
CA THR A 414 -9.57 -6.30 -19.08
C THR A 414 -11.08 -6.48 -19.20
N ASN A 415 -11.69 -7.18 -18.24
CA ASN A 415 -13.13 -7.41 -18.17
C ASN A 415 -13.83 -6.43 -17.20
N ALA A 416 -13.09 -5.54 -16.55
CA ALA A 416 -13.65 -4.59 -15.60
C ALA A 416 -14.69 -3.69 -16.28
N SER A 417 -15.80 -3.47 -15.56
CA SER A 417 -16.85 -2.56 -15.98
C SER A 417 -16.91 -1.35 -15.06
N LYS A 418 -17.33 -0.23 -15.66
CA LYS A 418 -17.50 1.09 -15.05
C LYS A 418 -18.94 1.37 -14.62
N THR A 419 -19.87 0.45 -14.94
CA THR A 419 -21.31 0.68 -14.80
C THR A 419 -22.10 -0.58 -14.42
N SER A 420 -21.48 -1.76 -14.38
CA SER A 420 -22.19 -3.03 -14.14
C SER A 420 -21.32 -4.03 -13.37
N THR A 421 -21.97 -4.97 -12.68
CA THR A 421 -21.35 -6.12 -12.02
C THR A 421 -21.37 -7.39 -12.88
N THR A 422 -21.88 -7.36 -14.12
CA THR A 422 -22.04 -8.56 -14.97
C THR A 422 -20.74 -9.37 -15.15
N ASN A 423 -19.60 -8.68 -15.28
CA ASN A 423 -18.29 -9.32 -15.47
C ASN A 423 -17.55 -9.59 -14.15
N TYR A 424 -18.20 -9.32 -13.02
CA TYR A 424 -17.62 -9.48 -11.70
C TYR A 424 -18.24 -10.69 -11.00
N THR A 425 -17.44 -11.34 -10.15
CA THR A 425 -17.90 -12.39 -9.26
C THR A 425 -18.28 -11.77 -7.92
N LYS A 426 -19.48 -12.08 -7.40
CA LYS A 426 -19.83 -11.72 -6.02
C LYS A 426 -19.02 -12.61 -5.06
N ILE A 427 -18.20 -12.00 -4.21
CA ILE A 427 -17.27 -12.75 -3.33
C ILE A 427 -17.67 -12.69 -1.85
N GLY A 428 -18.61 -11.84 -1.49
CA GLY A 428 -19.07 -11.66 -0.11
C GLY A 428 -19.85 -10.36 0.05
N GLU A 429 -20.02 -9.94 1.31
CA GLU A 429 -20.72 -8.72 1.68
C GLU A 429 -19.99 -8.06 2.86
N PHE A 430 -19.96 -6.72 2.89
CA PHE A 430 -19.65 -6.02 4.15
C PHE A 430 -20.84 -6.13 5.09
N THR A 431 -20.62 -5.96 6.40
CA THR A 431 -21.71 -6.02 7.38
C THR A 431 -22.85 -5.06 7.00
N PRO A 432 -24.12 -5.53 6.92
CA PRO A 432 -25.27 -4.72 6.54
C PRO A 432 -25.47 -3.48 7.44
N ARG A 433 -26.22 -2.50 6.94
CA ARG A 433 -26.60 -1.27 7.66
C ARG A 433 -28.10 -1.22 7.92
N ASP A 434 -28.45 -0.64 9.05
CA ASP A 434 -29.81 -0.23 9.42
C ASP A 434 -29.88 1.30 9.57
N LYS A 435 -31.04 1.85 9.97
CA LYS A 435 -31.19 3.30 10.17
C LYS A 435 -30.24 3.89 11.21
N THR A 436 -29.78 3.11 12.17
CA THR A 436 -28.90 3.57 13.25
C THR A 436 -27.43 3.54 12.86
N THR A 437 -27.08 2.77 11.83
CA THR A 437 -25.71 2.52 11.37
C THR A 437 -25.44 3.02 9.96
N ASP A 438 -26.45 3.46 9.20
CA ASP A 438 -26.29 4.12 7.90
C ASP A 438 -25.52 5.45 8.02
N ASN A 439 -24.80 5.81 6.96
CA ASN A 439 -24.03 7.06 6.87
C ASN A 439 -23.07 7.26 8.05
N SER A 440 -22.45 6.17 8.50
CA SER A 440 -21.52 6.18 9.61
C SER A 440 -20.29 5.31 9.35
N TRP A 441 -19.19 5.70 10.00
CA TRP A 441 -17.97 4.90 10.07
C TRP A 441 -18.10 3.92 11.24
N ARG A 442 -17.93 2.62 10.96
CA ARG A 442 -17.98 1.57 12.00
C ARG A 442 -16.77 0.68 11.94
N TYR A 443 -16.26 0.32 13.10
CA TYR A 443 -15.10 -0.53 13.26
C TYR A 443 -15.50 -1.99 13.23
N ALA A 444 -14.76 -2.78 12.47
CA ALA A 444 -15.00 -4.20 12.35
C ALA A 444 -14.41 -4.98 13.54
N GLU A 445 -15.13 -6.00 13.95
CA GLU A 445 -14.79 -6.89 15.06
C GLU A 445 -13.78 -7.95 14.60
N ASP A 446 -14.09 -8.60 13.48
CA ASP A 446 -13.33 -9.72 12.93
C ASP A 446 -13.31 -9.65 11.40
N PHE A 447 -12.87 -10.72 10.73
CA PHE A 447 -12.88 -10.81 9.27
C PHE A 447 -13.20 -12.22 8.78
N THR A 448 -13.65 -12.27 7.53
CA THR A 448 -13.62 -13.49 6.70
C THR A 448 -12.64 -13.29 5.56
N LEU A 449 -12.23 -14.38 4.90
CA LEU A 449 -11.33 -14.35 3.77
C LEU A 449 -12.00 -15.04 2.58
N SER A 450 -12.13 -14.30 1.48
CA SER A 450 -12.71 -14.81 0.24
C SER A 450 -11.92 -14.27 -0.93
N ASN A 451 -11.42 -15.17 -1.79
CA ASN A 451 -10.73 -14.81 -3.02
C ASN A 451 -9.62 -13.75 -2.81
N GLY A 452 -8.78 -13.91 -1.79
CA GLY A 452 -7.71 -12.96 -1.50
C GLY A 452 -8.15 -11.62 -0.92
N VAL A 453 -9.40 -11.49 -0.48
CA VAL A 453 -9.94 -10.28 0.16
C VAL A 453 -10.23 -10.57 1.62
N ILE A 454 -9.57 -9.85 2.51
CA ILE A 454 -9.94 -9.78 3.93
C ILE A 454 -11.19 -8.91 4.01
N ILE A 455 -12.34 -9.52 4.29
CA ILE A 455 -13.65 -8.87 4.38
C ILE A 455 -13.94 -8.65 5.87
N PRO A 456 -13.86 -7.40 6.36
CA PRO A 456 -14.18 -7.08 7.75
C PRO A 456 -15.65 -7.35 8.08
N THR A 457 -15.89 -7.83 9.31
CA THR A 457 -17.21 -8.27 9.81
C THR A 457 -17.49 -7.69 11.20
N GLY A 458 -18.77 -7.57 11.56
CA GLY A 458 -19.19 -6.88 12.78
C GLY A 458 -19.11 -5.36 12.64
N LEU A 459 -19.63 -4.62 13.63
CA LEU A 459 -19.72 -3.15 13.63
C LEU A 459 -19.43 -2.50 15.00
N GLY A 460 -19.23 -3.31 16.05
CA GLY A 460 -19.17 -2.88 17.44
C GLY A 460 -17.77 -2.64 17.99
N ALA A 461 -16.72 -2.73 17.17
CA ALA A 461 -15.35 -2.49 17.63
C ALA A 461 -15.03 -0.99 17.78
N THR A 462 -13.75 -0.67 17.98
CA THR A 462 -13.23 0.68 18.21
C THR A 462 -11.88 0.84 17.50
N SER A 463 -11.30 2.05 17.51
CA SER A 463 -9.96 2.30 16.96
C SER A 463 -8.84 1.52 17.67
N THR A 464 -9.11 0.89 18.82
CA THR A 464 -8.11 0.12 19.59
C THR A 464 -8.49 -1.34 19.79
N THR A 465 -9.58 -1.82 19.19
CA THR A 465 -10.05 -3.22 19.32
C THR A 465 -10.47 -3.80 17.97
N GLY A 466 -10.46 -5.13 17.82
CA GLY A 466 -10.91 -5.78 16.59
C GLY A 466 -9.96 -5.50 15.42
N MET A 467 -10.48 -4.97 14.31
CA MET A 467 -9.68 -4.61 13.13
C MET A 467 -9.05 -3.21 13.23
N CYS A 468 -9.37 -2.41 14.26
CA CYS A 468 -8.89 -1.04 14.50
C CYS A 468 -9.26 0.03 13.46
N ASP A 469 -9.56 -0.36 12.23
CA ASP A 469 -9.95 0.55 11.17
C ASP A 469 -11.45 0.49 10.89
N ALA A 470 -12.01 1.56 10.36
CA ALA A 470 -13.45 1.65 10.12
C ALA A 470 -13.83 1.53 8.64
N ILE A 471 -15.04 1.03 8.42
CA ILE A 471 -15.72 1.02 7.12
C ILE A 471 -16.83 2.07 7.14
N GLY A 472 -16.76 3.03 6.22
CA GLY A 472 -17.79 4.06 6.03
C GLY A 472 -18.72 3.67 4.88
N ALA A 473 -20.02 3.57 5.15
CA ALA A 473 -21.00 3.20 4.13
C ALA A 473 -22.40 3.75 4.43
N ASN A 474 -23.20 3.92 3.38
CA ASN A 474 -24.52 4.54 3.45
C ASN A 474 -25.54 3.94 2.46
N PRO A 475 -25.77 2.60 2.46
CA PRO A 475 -26.64 1.95 1.49
C PRO A 475 -28.13 2.33 1.59
N LEU A 476 -28.60 2.94 2.68
CA LEU A 476 -30.00 3.42 2.78
C LEU A 476 -30.20 4.81 2.18
N THR A 477 -29.17 5.67 2.25
CA THR A 477 -29.24 7.05 1.74
C THR A 477 -28.53 7.24 0.39
N SER A 478 -27.65 6.32 0.00
CA SER A 478 -26.94 6.36 -1.29
C SER A 478 -26.75 4.94 -1.86
N GLN A 479 -27.66 4.53 -2.75
CA GLN A 479 -27.65 3.22 -3.43
C GLN A 479 -26.79 3.21 -4.71
N GLY A 480 -26.47 2.03 -5.22
CA GLY A 480 -25.78 1.82 -6.50
C GLY A 480 -24.32 1.39 -6.33
N LEU A 481 -23.58 1.42 -7.43
CA LEU A 481 -22.19 0.97 -7.47
C LEU A 481 -21.26 2.01 -6.81
N ARG A 482 -20.46 1.53 -5.87
CA ARG A 482 -19.51 2.28 -5.06
C ARG A 482 -18.10 1.79 -5.33
N GLN A 483 -17.18 2.72 -5.48
CA GLN A 483 -15.76 2.38 -5.50
C GLN A 483 -15.29 2.07 -4.08
N VAL A 484 -14.28 1.23 -3.97
CA VAL A 484 -13.68 0.88 -2.68
C VAL A 484 -12.44 1.73 -2.48
N LEU A 485 -12.58 2.80 -1.70
CA LEU A 485 -11.48 3.69 -1.33
C LEU A 485 -10.77 3.15 -0.10
N ARG A 486 -9.51 2.72 -0.23
CA ARG A 486 -8.71 2.14 0.86
C ARG A 486 -7.93 3.20 1.63
N PHE A 487 -7.54 2.83 2.84
CA PHE A 487 -6.66 3.60 3.72
C PHE A 487 -7.32 4.84 4.33
N GLY A 488 -6.93 6.02 3.88
CA GLY A 488 -7.26 7.24 4.59
C GLY A 488 -6.66 8.47 3.96
N SER A 489 -7.40 9.56 4.05
CA SER A 489 -6.88 10.89 3.74
C SER A 489 -6.30 11.55 4.99
N LEU A 490 -5.50 12.62 4.81
CA LEU A 490 -4.91 13.41 5.90
C LEU A 490 -5.92 14.04 6.89
N TRP A 491 -7.22 13.88 6.64
CA TRP A 491 -8.34 14.35 7.45
C TRP A 491 -9.11 13.25 8.17
N GLY A 492 -8.85 11.98 7.85
CA GLY A 492 -9.71 10.88 8.29
C GLY A 492 -9.59 10.61 9.78
N GLY A 493 -8.43 10.83 10.39
CA GLY A 493 -8.25 10.56 11.80
C GLY A 493 -8.14 9.06 12.12
N VAL A 494 -8.63 8.68 13.30
CA VAL A 494 -8.46 7.33 13.89
C VAL A 494 -9.25 6.22 13.20
N LEU A 495 -10.02 6.54 12.16
CA LEU A 495 -10.78 5.57 11.35
C LEU A 495 -9.95 4.96 10.21
N CYS A 496 -8.79 5.55 9.91
CA CYS A 496 -7.94 5.20 8.78
C CYS A 496 -6.90 4.14 9.13
N GLY A 497 -6.55 3.32 8.15
CA GLY A 497 -5.50 2.32 8.29
C GLY A 497 -5.54 1.25 7.20
N ALA A 498 -4.74 0.21 7.34
CA ALA A 498 -4.57 -0.85 6.33
C ALA A 498 -5.88 -1.60 5.96
N PHE A 499 -6.88 -1.61 6.84
CA PHE A 499 -8.15 -2.32 6.66
C PHE A 499 -9.34 -1.38 6.43
N ALA A 500 -9.14 -0.06 6.49
CA ALA A 500 -10.19 0.93 6.27
C ALA A 500 -10.74 0.88 4.84
N ALA A 501 -12.03 1.20 4.70
CA ALA A 501 -12.64 1.45 3.40
C ALA A 501 -13.75 2.51 3.46
N HIS A 502 -13.79 3.40 2.47
CA HIS A 502 -14.89 4.33 2.25
C HIS A 502 -15.71 3.92 1.03
N LEU A 503 -17.01 3.70 1.23
CA LEU A 503 -17.96 3.22 0.23
C LEU A 503 -19.04 4.25 -0.10
N GLY A 504 -18.81 5.53 0.22
CA GLY A 504 -19.80 6.61 0.03
C GLY A 504 -19.82 7.21 -1.38
N TYR A 505 -18.81 6.92 -2.20
CA TYR A 505 -18.62 7.56 -3.51
C TYR A 505 -18.93 6.62 -4.67
N ASP A 506 -19.51 7.18 -5.75
CA ASP A 506 -19.70 6.46 -7.01
C ASP A 506 -18.38 6.12 -7.70
N LEU A 507 -18.42 5.31 -8.77
CA LEU A 507 -17.24 4.82 -9.48
C LEU A 507 -16.41 5.90 -10.21
N ALA A 508 -16.97 7.09 -10.45
CA ALA A 508 -16.33 8.18 -11.17
C ALA A 508 -15.80 9.30 -10.25
N ALA A 509 -16.23 9.31 -8.99
CA ALA A 509 -15.87 10.34 -8.02
C ALA A 509 -14.35 10.40 -7.80
N ARG A 510 -13.83 11.62 -7.83
CA ARG A 510 -12.41 11.94 -7.67
C ARG A 510 -12.27 13.26 -6.94
N GLY A 511 -11.15 13.46 -6.29
CA GLY A 511 -10.87 14.67 -5.52
C GLY A 511 -9.42 14.69 -5.07
N TRP A 512 -8.95 15.81 -4.52
CA TRP A 512 -7.56 15.94 -4.10
C TRP A 512 -7.15 14.96 -2.98
N ILE A 513 -8.12 14.37 -2.25
CA ILE A 513 -7.91 13.29 -1.27
C ILE A 513 -8.09 11.88 -1.84
N ILE A 514 -8.34 11.75 -3.14
CA ILE A 514 -8.59 10.46 -3.78
C ILE A 514 -7.51 10.27 -4.85
N GLY A 515 -6.54 9.42 -4.55
CA GLY A 515 -5.47 9.02 -5.45
C GLY A 515 -5.66 7.57 -5.93
N GLY A 516 -4.71 7.11 -6.73
CA GLY A 516 -4.66 5.74 -7.19
C GLY A 516 -3.24 5.21 -7.12
N ARG A 517 -3.08 3.92 -7.42
CA ARG A 517 -1.77 3.26 -7.54
C ARG A 517 -1.81 2.34 -8.74
N LEU A 518 -0.71 2.28 -9.47
CA LEU A 518 -0.57 1.35 -10.57
C LEU A 518 -0.43 -0.08 -10.02
N SER A 519 -1.07 -1.06 -10.66
CA SER A 519 -0.90 -2.47 -10.31
C SER A 519 -0.38 -3.25 -11.50
N ALA A 520 0.57 -4.14 -11.22
CA ALA A 520 1.02 -5.18 -12.15
C ALA A 520 0.20 -6.47 -12.01
N LEU A 521 -0.72 -6.54 -11.05
CA LEU A 521 -1.39 -7.77 -10.61
C LEU A 521 -2.84 -7.87 -11.09
N GLY A 522 -3.31 -6.93 -11.91
CA GLY A 522 -4.70 -6.87 -12.37
C GLY A 522 -5.12 -7.97 -13.35
N ARG A 523 -4.15 -8.73 -13.90
CA ARG A 523 -4.42 -9.96 -14.64
C ARG A 523 -4.09 -11.15 -13.75
N THR A 524 -5.09 -11.69 -13.06
CA THR A 524 -4.92 -12.84 -12.17
C THR A 524 -5.99 -13.90 -12.36
N LYS A 525 -5.65 -15.14 -12.03
CA LYS A 525 -6.61 -16.25 -12.01
C LYS A 525 -7.62 -16.07 -10.87
N ALA A 526 -8.87 -16.42 -11.16
CA ALA A 526 -9.95 -16.49 -10.17
C ALA A 526 -9.66 -17.52 -9.07
#